data_AF-A0A4Y2CAB7-F1
#
_entry.id   AF-A0A4Y2CAB7-F1
#
_cell.length_a   1.000
_cell.length_b   1.000
_cell.length_c   1.000
_cell.angle_alpha   90.00
_cell.angle_beta   90.00
_cell.angle_gamma   90.00
#
_symmetry.space_group_name_H-M   'P 1'
#
loop_
_entity.id
_entity.type
_entity.pdbx_description
1 polymer ?
#
loop_
_entity_poly.entity_id
_entity_poly.type
_entity_poly.pdbx_seq_one_letter_code
_entity_poly.pdbx_strand_id
1 'polypeptide(L)'
;MGCFLFLILQRLCRNNSLSRCRIYCVPDKEDLYLVLSTKLQDGTSCSGNFSGVCIDGECRTVGCDGKIDSSVTPDMCGVCSGDNSTCKTIEGTFKAVNFST
;
A
#
# COMPACT_ATOMS: atom_id res chain seq x y z
N MET A 1 7.44 19.95 -23.84
CA MET A 1 7.78 18.67 -24.51
C MET A 1 8.43 17.62 -23.58
N GLY A 2 8.66 17.87 -22.29
CA GLY A 2 9.31 16.90 -21.39
C GLY A 2 8.39 15.89 -20.67
N CYS A 3 7.12 16.21 -20.46
CA CYS A 3 6.19 15.34 -19.70
C CYS A 3 5.81 14.06 -20.47
N PHE A 4 5.72 14.12 -21.80
CA PHE A 4 5.38 12.97 -22.64
C PHE A 4 6.48 11.91 -22.69
N LEU A 5 7.76 12.30 -22.62
CA LEU A 5 8.88 11.33 -22.56
C LEU A 5 8.90 10.57 -21.24
N PHE A 6 8.51 11.24 -20.15
CA PHE A 6 8.35 10.63 -18.81
C PHE A 6 7.23 9.57 -18.79
N LEU A 7 6.12 9.82 -19.48
CA LEU A 7 4.99 8.89 -19.59
C LEU A 7 5.29 7.65 -20.47
N ILE A 8 6.17 7.77 -21.46
CA ILE A 8 6.55 6.64 -22.33
C ILE A 8 7.46 5.66 -21.58
N LEU A 9 8.35 6.15 -20.70
CA LEU A 9 9.22 5.33 -19.84
C LEU A 9 8.45 4.62 -18.71
N GLN A 10 7.36 5.20 -18.21
CA GLN A 10 6.55 4.58 -17.15
C GLN A 10 5.85 3.28 -17.58
N ARG A 11 5.72 3.00 -18.88
CA ARG A 11 5.07 1.77 -19.39
C ARG A 11 5.91 0.50 -19.21
N LEU A 12 7.20 0.61 -18.89
CA LEU A 12 8.14 -0.51 -18.67
C LEU A 12 8.64 -0.61 -17.22
N CYS A 13 8.11 0.24 -16.34
CA CYS A 13 8.52 0.29 -14.94
C CYS A 13 7.56 -0.53 -14.08
N ARG A 14 8.11 -1.48 -13.31
CA ARG A 14 7.32 -2.35 -12.42
C ARG A 14 7.73 -2.12 -10.97
N ASN A 15 6.75 -1.97 -10.10
CA ASN A 15 6.96 -2.05 -8.66
C ASN A 15 7.07 -3.53 -8.25
N ASN A 16 8.11 -3.90 -7.49
CA ASN A 16 8.36 -5.25 -7.01
C ASN A 16 7.96 -5.36 -5.54
N SER A 17 7.36 -6.50 -5.14
CA SER A 17 6.95 -6.77 -3.74
C SER A 17 8.10 -6.67 -2.73
N LEU A 18 9.36 -6.89 -3.16
CA LEU A 18 10.54 -6.78 -2.30
C LEU A 18 10.95 -5.33 -1.96
N SER A 19 10.46 -4.35 -2.72
CA SER A 19 10.95 -2.98 -2.72
C SER A 19 9.84 -2.01 -3.11
N ARG A 20 8.76 -2.02 -2.32
CA ARG A 20 7.49 -1.33 -2.62
C ARG A 20 7.59 0.19 -2.77
N CYS A 21 8.71 0.77 -2.33
CA CYS A 21 9.00 2.20 -2.37
C CYS A 21 10.11 2.57 -3.36
N ARG A 22 10.45 1.65 -4.27
CA ARG A 22 11.43 1.85 -5.35
C ARG A 22 10.84 1.42 -6.68
N ILE A 23 11.21 2.13 -7.74
CA ILE A 23 10.78 1.82 -9.10
C ILE A 23 11.96 1.24 -9.86
N TYR A 24 11.74 0.10 -10.49
CA TYR A 24 12.70 -0.54 -11.39
C TYR A 24 12.10 -0.57 -12.79
N CYS A 25 12.87 -0.15 -13.78
CA CYS A 25 12.47 -0.18 -15.18
C CYS A 25 13.42 -1.11 -15.93
N VAL A 26 12.85 -2.03 -16.69
CA VAL A 26 13.62 -2.99 -17.50
C VAL A 26 13.33 -2.69 -18.95
N PRO A 27 14.32 -2.31 -19.77
CA PRO A 27 14.12 -2.20 -21.19
C PRO A 27 13.89 -3.58 -21.81
N ASP A 28 12.92 -3.70 -22.72
CA ASP A 28 12.48 -4.97 -23.35
C ASP A 28 13.58 -5.79 -24.06
N LYS A 29 14.80 -5.25 -24.22
CA LYS A 29 15.84 -5.83 -25.09
C LYS A 29 17.27 -5.81 -24.53
N GLU A 30 17.49 -5.41 -23.29
CA GLU A 30 18.82 -5.48 -22.67
C GLU A 30 18.76 -5.89 -21.20
N ASP A 31 19.78 -6.63 -20.74
CA ASP A 31 20.01 -7.03 -19.33
C ASP A 31 20.44 -5.86 -18.42
N LEU A 32 20.10 -4.62 -18.80
CA LEU A 32 20.53 -3.41 -18.12
C LEU A 32 19.36 -2.79 -17.34
N TYR A 33 19.40 -2.91 -16.01
CA TYR A 33 18.44 -2.25 -15.13
C TYR A 33 18.77 -0.76 -14.99
N LEU A 34 17.98 0.11 -15.61
CA LEU A 34 18.06 1.55 -15.38
C LEU A 34 17.22 1.91 -14.14
N VAL A 35 17.89 2.25 -13.04
CA VAL A 35 17.23 2.83 -11.86
C VAL A 35 16.88 4.28 -12.17
N LEU A 36 15.68 4.51 -12.72
CA LEU A 36 15.22 5.85 -13.11
C LEU A 36 14.86 6.74 -11.92
N SER A 37 14.39 6.16 -10.81
CA SER A 37 14.21 6.87 -9.55
C SER A 37 14.50 5.95 -8.38
N THR A 38 15.37 6.40 -7.50
CA THR A 38 15.75 5.67 -6.28
C THR A 38 14.64 5.64 -5.24
N LYS A 39 13.64 6.54 -5.35
CA LYS A 39 12.60 6.76 -4.34
C LYS A 39 11.25 7.07 -5.00
N LEU A 40 10.19 6.37 -4.57
CA LEU A 40 8.80 6.78 -4.82
C LEU A 40 8.49 8.06 -4.05
N GLN A 41 7.48 8.81 -4.49
CA GLN A 41 7.06 10.02 -3.79
C GLN A 41 6.64 9.68 -2.36
N ASP A 42 7.12 10.47 -1.39
CA ASP A 42 6.77 10.29 0.01
C ASP A 42 5.25 10.37 0.19
N GLY A 43 4.70 9.44 0.99
CA GLY A 43 3.25 9.28 1.17
C GLY A 43 2.59 8.28 0.20
N THR A 44 3.29 7.75 -0.80
CA THR A 44 2.75 6.69 -1.67
C THR A 44 2.42 5.45 -0.82
N SER A 45 1.19 4.92 -0.93
CA SER A 45 0.81 3.69 -0.22
C SER A 45 1.64 2.49 -0.69
N CYS A 46 2.22 1.76 0.25
CA CYS A 46 3.07 0.59 0.00
C CYS A 46 2.61 -0.66 0.77
N SER A 47 1.48 -0.61 1.49
CA SER A 47 0.92 -1.75 2.22
C SER A 47 -0.55 -1.97 1.86
N GLY A 48 -0.96 -3.23 1.73
CA GLY A 48 -2.35 -3.60 1.38
C GLY A 48 -3.38 -3.22 2.46
N ASN A 49 -2.94 -3.02 3.71
CA ASN A 49 -3.82 -2.67 4.83
C ASN A 49 -3.81 -1.16 5.14
N PHE A 50 -3.39 -0.31 4.20
CA PHE A 50 -3.31 1.15 4.35
C PHE A 50 -2.41 1.68 5.49
N SER A 51 -1.80 0.80 6.28
CA SER A 51 -0.90 1.19 7.37
C SER A 51 0.53 1.46 6.92
N GLY A 52 0.83 1.49 5.62
CA GLY A 52 2.21 1.61 5.13
C GLY A 52 2.35 2.65 4.03
N VAL A 53 3.29 3.58 4.20
CA VAL A 53 3.61 4.63 3.23
C VAL A 53 5.10 4.68 2.92
N CYS A 54 5.44 5.10 1.70
CA CYS A 54 6.83 5.32 1.33
C CYS A 54 7.37 6.59 1.96
N ILE A 55 8.52 6.48 2.61
CA ILE A 55 9.28 7.61 3.16
C ILE A 55 10.75 7.32 2.89
N ASP A 56 11.41 8.23 2.18
CA ASP A 56 12.81 8.11 1.81
C ASP A 56 13.17 6.83 1.03
N GLY A 57 12.19 6.25 0.32
CA GLY A 57 12.36 5.00 -0.43
C GLY A 57 12.25 3.72 0.42
N GLU A 58 11.83 3.83 1.68
CA GLU A 58 11.49 2.72 2.56
C GLU A 58 9.98 2.70 2.85
N CYS A 59 9.39 1.50 2.97
CA CYS A 59 7.98 1.38 3.35
C CYS A 59 7.88 1.43 4.88
N ARG A 60 7.40 2.55 5.42
CA ARG A 60 7.24 2.78 6.85
C ARG A 60 5.79 2.60 7.28
N THR A 61 5.58 2.10 8.48
CA THR A 61 4.23 1.92 9.03
C THR A 61 3.70 3.25 9.55
N VAL A 62 2.40 3.50 9.44
CA VAL A 62 1.71 4.66 9.99
C VAL A 62 0.59 4.15 10.89
N GLY A 63 0.61 4.57 12.15
CA GLY A 63 -0.47 4.27 13.10
C GLY A 63 -1.76 4.99 12.73
N CYS A 64 -2.87 4.58 13.32
CA CYS A 64 -4.16 5.24 13.06
C CYS A 64 -4.20 6.70 13.54
N ASP A 65 -3.24 7.12 14.38
CA ASP A 65 -3.05 8.49 14.83
C ASP A 65 -2.26 9.35 13.82
N GLY A 66 -1.93 8.79 12.64
CA GLY A 66 -1.23 9.48 11.55
C GLY A 66 0.28 9.59 11.75
N LYS A 67 0.83 8.94 12.79
CA LYS A 67 2.28 8.99 13.08
C LYS A 67 3.02 7.81 12.48
N ILE A 68 4.20 8.11 11.94
CA ILE A 68 5.12 7.13 11.37
C ILE A 68 5.70 6.28 12.51
N ASP A 69 5.75 4.96 12.29
CA ASP A 69 6.19 3.93 13.23
C ASP A 69 5.45 3.93 14.57
N SER A 70 4.23 4.47 14.57
CA SER A 70 3.32 4.40 15.71
C SER A 70 2.73 3.00 15.84
N SER A 71 2.77 2.45 17.05
CA SER A 71 2.16 1.16 17.39
C SER A 71 0.65 1.27 17.67
N VAL A 72 0.06 2.45 17.48
CA VAL A 72 -1.36 2.69 17.74
C VAL A 72 -2.19 2.13 16.59
N THR A 73 -3.00 1.12 16.89
CA THR A 73 -3.93 0.49 15.97
C THR A 73 -5.38 0.84 16.32
N PRO A 74 -6.31 0.80 15.36
CA PRO A 74 -7.72 0.93 15.68
C PRO A 74 -8.19 -0.24 16.56
N ASP A 75 -9.19 0.00 17.39
CA ASP A 75 -9.93 -1.05 18.09
C ASP A 75 -10.82 -1.84 17.10
N MET A 76 -11.55 -2.86 17.56
CA MET A 76 -12.41 -3.65 16.67
C MET A 76 -13.65 -2.89 16.17
N CYS A 77 -13.92 -1.70 16.71
CA CYS A 77 -14.93 -0.77 16.20
C CYS A 77 -14.37 0.15 15.11
N GLY A 78 -13.07 0.08 14.82
CA GLY A 78 -12.39 0.96 13.88
C GLY A 78 -11.99 2.30 14.47
N VAL A 79 -12.09 2.49 15.79
CA VAL A 79 -11.75 3.73 16.48
C VAL A 79 -10.27 3.71 16.90
N CYS A 80 -9.52 4.74 16.51
CA CYS A 80 -8.12 4.87 16.90
C CYS A 80 -7.97 5.09 18.40
N SER A 81 -7.14 4.28 19.07
CA SER A 81 -7.03 4.27 20.54
C SER A 81 -8.38 4.07 21.26
N GLY A 82 -9.32 3.38 20.62
CA GLY A 82 -10.61 3.06 21.21
C GLY A 82 -10.53 1.98 22.28
N ASP A 83 -11.58 1.90 23.10
CA ASP A 83 -11.74 0.96 24.20
C ASP A 83 -12.78 -0.13 23.90
N ASN A 84 -13.17 -0.26 22.63
CA ASN A 84 -14.18 -1.20 22.15
C ASN A 84 -15.62 -0.93 22.65
N SER A 85 -15.93 0.27 23.15
CA SER A 85 -17.26 0.58 23.67
C SER A 85 -18.24 1.12 22.62
N THR A 86 -17.76 1.47 21.42
CA THR A 86 -18.54 2.21 20.41
C THR A 86 -19.32 1.31 19.44
N CYS A 87 -19.09 0.01 19.49
CA CYS A 87 -19.75 -0.98 18.66
C CYS A 87 -20.10 -2.24 19.47
N LYS A 88 -20.88 -3.13 18.86
CA LYS A 88 -21.24 -4.43 19.46
C LYS A 88 -21.07 -5.54 18.43
N THR A 89 -20.53 -6.68 18.87
CA THR A 89 -20.47 -7.88 18.06
C THR A 89 -21.88 -8.42 17.84
N ILE A 90 -22.25 -8.65 16.59
CA ILE A 90 -23.49 -9.32 16.21
C ILE A 90 -23.12 -10.68 15.63
N GLU A 91 -23.59 -11.74 16.26
CA GLU A 91 -23.40 -13.11 15.79
C GLU A 91 -24.68 -13.65 15.16
N GLY A 92 -24.54 -14.43 14.09
CA GLY A 92 -25.66 -15.05 13.40
C GLY A 92 -25.20 -16.24 12.57
N THR A 93 -26.10 -17.20 12.37
CA THR A 93 -25.82 -18.37 11.54
C THR A 93 -26.31 -18.13 10.12
N PHE A 94 -25.40 -18.14 9.14
CA PHE A 94 -25.79 -18.12 7.74
C PHE A 94 -26.28 -19.50 7.32
N LYS A 95 -27.57 -19.62 6.96
CA LYS A 95 -28.11 -20.81 6.29
C LYS A 95 -28.10 -20.55 4.79
N ALA A 96 -27.21 -21.22 4.06
CA ALA A 96 -27.26 -21.27 2.62
C ALA A 96 -28.53 -22.05 2.20
N VAL A 97 -29.63 -21.33 1.98
CA VAL A 97 -30.86 -21.95 1.46
C VAL A 97 -30.83 -21.86 -0.06
N ASN A 98 -30.51 -22.99 -0.71
CA ASN A 98 -30.65 -23.28 -2.14
C ASN A 98 -30.17 -22.18 -3.10
N PHE A 99 -28.84 -22.08 -3.28
CA PHE A 99 -28.29 -21.68 -4.56
C PHE A 99 -28.34 -22.89 -5.50
N SER A 100 -29.54 -23.22 -5.98
CA SER A 100 -29.68 -24.20 -7.06
C SER A 100 -29.09 -23.57 -8.32
N THR A 101 -27.97 -24.13 -8.79
CA THR A 101 -27.41 -23.91 -10.12
C THR A 101 -28.43 -24.27 -11.20
#